data_AF-A0A1E5JKV8-F1
#
_entry.id   AF-A0A1E5JKV8-F1
#
_cell.length_a   1.000
_cell.length_b   1.000
_cell.length_c   1.000
_cell.angle_alpha   90.00
_cell.angle_beta   90.00
_cell.angle_gamma   90.00
#
_symmetry.space_group_name_H-M   'P 1'
#
loop_
_entity.id
_entity.type
_entity.pdbx_description
1 polymer ?
#
loop_
_entity_poly.entity_id
_entity_poly.type
_entity_poly.pdbx_seq_one_letter_code
_entity_poly.pdbx_strand_id
1 'polypeptide(L)'
;MYKTLKLCGSIKSLKDLWWDLRPSPGFGTLEIRVCDGAATLAETLALVALIHTLAHWFADNGSWLESVAYPPYWLSRENKWRAIRYGLDAELVMNTEGKTKLMREDINEWIEKLNPYIKKLDYQNYFSTLQVIMDSGTSSERQRKVFAHYDCLKEIVKHNINEFLLQTPQYQCESVLT
;
A
#
# COMPACT_ATOMS: atom_id res chain seq x y z
N MET A 1 26.33 5.55 2.80
CA MET A 1 25.25 6.53 3.09
C MET A 1 25.06 6.79 4.59
N TYR A 2 24.63 5.83 5.42
CA TYR A 2 24.37 6.07 6.87
C TYR A 2 25.52 6.78 7.61
N LYS A 3 26.75 6.28 7.46
CA LYS A 3 27.96 6.90 8.05
C LYS A 3 28.10 8.37 7.65
N THR A 4 27.91 8.69 6.38
CA THR A 4 27.98 10.06 5.85
C THR A 4 26.92 10.95 6.50
N LEU A 5 25.65 10.51 6.50
CA LEU A 5 24.53 11.26 7.07
C LEU A 5 24.71 11.53 8.58
N LYS A 6 25.33 10.58 9.30
CA LYS A 6 25.65 10.74 10.72
C LYS A 6 26.80 11.71 10.93
N LEU A 7 27.87 11.59 10.14
CA LEU A 7 29.05 12.45 10.25
C LEU A 7 28.77 13.91 9.93
N CYS A 8 27.91 14.18 8.95
CA CYS A 8 27.50 15.55 8.63
C CYS A 8 26.40 16.11 9.54
N GLY A 9 25.98 15.36 10.57
CA GLY A 9 24.99 15.81 11.55
C GLY A 9 23.54 15.81 11.07
N SER A 10 23.24 15.28 9.88
CA SER A 10 21.86 15.22 9.35
C SER A 10 20.98 14.23 10.09
N ILE A 11 21.57 13.17 10.67
CA ILE A 11 20.87 12.20 11.52
C ILE A 11 21.72 11.87 12.75
N LYS A 12 21.05 11.55 13.86
CA LYS A 12 21.67 10.99 15.08
C LYS A 12 21.61 9.46 15.07
N SER A 13 20.56 8.91 14.48
CA SER A 13 20.30 7.47 14.39
C SER A 13 19.51 7.11 13.13
N LEU A 14 19.36 5.80 12.84
CA LEU A 14 18.48 5.34 11.78
C LEU A 14 17.01 5.74 11.98
N LYS A 15 16.60 6.07 13.22
CA LYS A 15 15.22 6.51 13.49
C LYS A 15 14.88 7.85 12.83
N ASP A 16 15.89 8.66 12.52
CA ASP A 16 15.73 9.99 11.93
C ASP A 16 15.59 9.92 10.39
N LEU A 17 15.66 8.71 9.80
CA LEU A 17 15.45 8.51 8.38
C LEU A 17 13.95 8.40 8.06
N TRP A 18 13.46 9.38 7.29
CA TRP A 18 12.09 9.45 6.76
C TRP A 18 12.00 8.75 5.41
N TRP A 19 12.34 7.46 5.40
CA TRP A 19 12.24 6.62 4.21
C TRP A 19 10.97 5.78 4.23
N ASP A 20 10.45 5.51 3.03
CA ASP A 20 9.33 4.61 2.77
C ASP A 20 9.56 3.19 3.29
N LEU A 21 10.81 2.74 3.17
CA LEU A 21 11.28 1.44 3.64
C LEU A 21 12.48 1.69 4.54
N ARG A 22 12.38 1.29 5.81
CA ARG A 22 13.41 1.60 6.81
C ARG A 22 13.91 0.34 7.50
N PRO A 23 15.19 -0.02 7.32
CA PRO A 23 15.80 -1.08 8.12
C PRO A 23 15.83 -0.71 9.60
N SER A 24 15.52 -1.67 10.46
CA SER A 24 15.53 -1.53 11.91
C SER A 24 16.42 -2.60 12.55
N PRO A 25 17.75 -2.38 12.60
CA PRO A 25 18.70 -3.41 13.06
C PRO A 25 18.47 -3.87 14.50
N GLY A 26 17.94 -2.99 15.36
CA GLY A 26 17.64 -3.34 16.76
C GLY A 26 16.54 -4.39 16.90
N PHE A 27 15.65 -4.50 15.90
CA PHE A 27 14.59 -5.51 15.87
C PHE A 27 14.83 -6.59 14.82
N GLY A 28 15.84 -6.43 13.95
CA GLY A 28 16.06 -7.33 12.82
C GLY A 28 14.95 -7.27 11.76
N THR A 29 14.28 -6.12 11.63
CA THR A 29 13.13 -5.97 10.73
C THR A 29 13.36 -4.94 9.62
N LEU A 30 12.54 -5.02 8.57
CA LEU A 30 12.33 -3.97 7.59
C LEU A 30 10.96 -3.35 7.84
N GLU A 31 10.91 -2.05 8.13
CA GLU A 31 9.68 -1.33 8.38
C GLU A 31 9.13 -0.74 7.07
N ILE A 32 7.92 -1.15 6.68
CA ILE A 32 7.17 -0.58 5.56
C ILE A 32 6.35 0.61 6.07
N ARG A 33 6.60 1.81 5.53
CA ARG A 33 6.11 3.09 6.06
C ARG A 33 5.42 3.95 5.00
N VAL A 34 4.92 3.32 3.95
CA VAL A 34 4.25 4.00 2.83
C VAL A 34 2.74 4.13 2.99
N CYS A 35 2.14 3.31 3.85
CA CYS A 35 0.69 3.24 3.99
C CYS A 35 0.16 4.36 4.89
N ASP A 36 -0.96 4.95 4.49
CA ASP A 36 -1.82 5.73 5.38
C ASP A 36 -2.57 4.80 6.35
N GLY A 37 -3.21 5.38 7.37
CA GLY A 37 -4.15 4.63 8.21
C GLY A 37 -5.40 4.24 7.43
N ALA A 38 -5.70 2.94 7.37
CA ALA A 38 -6.93 2.45 6.77
C ALA A 38 -8.14 2.72 7.68
N ALA A 39 -9.35 2.79 7.10
CA ALA A 39 -10.57 3.10 7.84
C ALA A 39 -11.04 1.95 8.74
N THR A 40 -10.68 0.70 8.40
CA THR A 40 -11.08 -0.50 9.14
C THR A 40 -9.89 -1.41 9.48
N LEU A 41 -10.05 -2.26 10.52
CA LEU A 41 -9.06 -3.29 10.82
C LEU A 41 -9.01 -4.36 9.73
N ALA A 42 -10.14 -4.66 9.08
CA ALA A 42 -10.19 -5.60 7.97
C ALA A 42 -9.28 -5.15 6.81
N GLU A 43 -9.40 -3.90 6.37
CA GLU A 43 -8.53 -3.31 5.33
C GLU A 43 -7.07 -3.26 5.80
N THR A 44 -6.82 -2.93 7.08
CA THR A 44 -5.46 -2.93 7.65
C THR A 44 -4.83 -4.32 7.58
N LEU A 45 -5.55 -5.35 8.04
CA LEU A 45 -5.08 -6.74 8.03
C LEU A 45 -4.87 -7.26 6.61
N ALA A 46 -5.71 -6.84 5.66
CA ALA A 46 -5.56 -7.14 4.25
C ALA A 46 -4.23 -6.62 3.68
N LEU A 47 -3.87 -5.36 3.97
CA LEU A 47 -2.58 -4.78 3.59
C LEU A 47 -1.40 -5.47 4.29
N VAL A 48 -1.54 -5.80 5.59
CA VAL A 48 -0.52 -6.53 6.34
C VAL A 48 -0.28 -7.92 5.73
N ALA A 49 -1.34 -8.65 5.37
CA ALA A 49 -1.25 -9.96 4.73
C ALA A 49 -0.54 -9.89 3.36
N LEU A 50 -0.84 -8.85 2.56
CA LEU A 50 -0.14 -8.60 1.30
C LEU A 50 1.36 -8.36 1.52
N ILE A 51 1.71 -7.47 2.45
CA ILE A 51 3.11 -7.17 2.78
C ILE A 51 3.84 -8.42 3.28
N HIS A 52 3.19 -9.21 4.14
CA HIS A 52 3.79 -10.41 4.72
C HIS A 52 4.04 -11.50 3.66
N THR A 53 3.09 -11.73 2.76
CA THR A 53 3.25 -12.68 1.66
C THR A 53 4.29 -12.22 0.65
N LEU A 54 4.36 -10.91 0.33
CA LEU A 54 5.43 -10.34 -0.48
C LEU A 54 6.80 -10.56 0.19
N ALA A 55 6.91 -10.34 1.50
CA ALA A 55 8.16 -10.58 2.23
C ALA A 55 8.62 -12.03 2.11
N HIS A 56 7.71 -13.00 2.22
CA HIS A 56 8.01 -14.42 1.98
C HIS A 56 8.45 -14.68 0.54
N TRP A 57 7.73 -14.14 -0.45
CA TRP A 57 8.09 -14.31 -1.85
C TRP A 57 9.49 -13.76 -2.15
N PHE A 58 9.81 -12.56 -1.67
CA PHE A 58 11.15 -11.96 -1.86
C PHE A 58 12.24 -12.69 -1.07
N ALA A 59 11.92 -13.27 0.09
CA ALA A 59 12.87 -14.10 0.83
C ALA A 59 13.24 -15.37 0.04
N ASP A 60 12.26 -16.00 -0.61
CA ASP A 60 12.48 -17.24 -1.38
C ASP A 60 13.05 -16.97 -2.79
N ASN A 61 12.82 -15.79 -3.37
CA ASN A 61 13.18 -15.44 -4.75
C ASN A 61 14.22 -14.31 -4.87
N GLY A 62 14.81 -13.88 -3.75
CA GLY A 62 15.70 -12.72 -3.71
C GLY A 62 16.98 -12.85 -4.54
N SER A 63 17.45 -14.07 -4.80
CA SER A 63 18.66 -14.35 -5.59
C SER A 63 18.55 -13.84 -7.04
N TRP A 64 17.34 -13.72 -7.60
CA TRP A 64 17.15 -13.15 -8.92
C TRP A 64 17.65 -11.70 -9.03
N LEU A 65 17.62 -10.92 -7.94
CA LEU A 65 18.13 -9.55 -7.91
C LEU A 65 19.64 -9.46 -8.23
N GLU A 66 20.39 -10.55 -8.08
CA GLU A 66 21.80 -10.62 -8.47
C GLU A 66 22.00 -10.67 -10.00
N SER A 67 20.94 -11.02 -10.74
CA SER A 67 20.97 -11.26 -12.18
C SER A 67 20.27 -10.18 -13.03
N VAL A 68 19.68 -9.17 -12.39
CA VAL A 68 19.01 -8.05 -13.09
C VAL A 68 19.55 -6.70 -12.67
N ALA A 69 19.66 -5.79 -13.64
CA ALA A 69 20.00 -4.41 -13.35
C ALA A 69 18.87 -3.75 -12.55
N TYR A 70 19.24 -2.91 -11.59
CA TYR A 70 18.28 -2.09 -10.87
C TYR A 70 17.58 -1.13 -11.85
N PRO A 71 16.25 -0.97 -11.77
CA PRO A 71 15.57 0.05 -12.53
C PRO A 71 16.11 1.44 -12.13
N PRO A 72 16.13 2.41 -13.06
CA PRO A 72 16.60 3.75 -12.73
C PRO A 72 15.72 4.37 -11.66
N TYR A 73 16.33 5.09 -10.72
CA TYR A 73 15.63 5.64 -9.55
C TYR A 73 14.43 6.52 -9.89
N TRP A 74 14.47 7.23 -11.02
CA TRP A 74 13.35 8.07 -11.48
C TRP A 74 12.09 7.26 -11.76
N LEU A 75 12.21 5.99 -12.21
CA LEU A 75 11.07 5.15 -12.57
C LEU A 75 10.25 4.79 -11.33
N SER A 76 10.92 4.42 -10.23
CA SER A 76 10.26 4.18 -8.95
C SER A 76 9.58 5.45 -8.41
N ARG A 77 10.22 6.61 -8.55
CA ARG A 77 9.64 7.90 -8.14
C ARG A 77 8.41 8.29 -8.96
N GLU A 78 8.46 8.07 -10.27
CA GLU A 78 7.35 8.32 -11.18
C GLU A 78 6.16 7.42 -10.81
N ASN A 79 6.37 6.12 -10.66
CA ASN A 79 5.31 5.18 -10.28
C ASN A 79 4.73 5.50 -8.89
N LYS A 80 5.55 5.93 -7.94
CA LYS A 80 5.07 6.40 -6.65
C LYS A 80 4.16 7.62 -6.81
N TRP A 81 4.56 8.61 -7.60
CA TRP A 81 3.72 9.79 -7.85
C TRP A 81 2.39 9.41 -8.53
N ARG A 82 2.42 8.53 -9.53
CA ARG A 82 1.22 8.05 -10.20
C ARG A 82 0.27 7.32 -9.25
N ALA A 83 0.80 6.44 -8.40
CA ALA A 83 0.01 5.74 -7.38
C ALA A 83 -0.62 6.74 -6.38
N ILE A 84 0.12 7.75 -5.93
CA ILE A 84 -0.41 8.80 -5.04
C ILE A 84 -1.53 9.59 -5.74
N ARG A 85 -1.36 9.93 -7.02
CA ARG A 85 -2.27 10.83 -7.74
C ARG A 85 -3.54 10.13 -8.25
N TYR A 86 -3.41 8.90 -8.73
CA TYR A 86 -4.46 8.16 -9.44
C TYR A 86 -4.91 6.90 -8.72
N GLY A 87 -4.28 6.54 -7.60
CA GLY A 87 -4.66 5.37 -6.81
C GLY A 87 -4.54 4.09 -7.62
N LEU A 88 -5.54 3.21 -7.48
CA LEU A 88 -5.60 1.93 -8.19
C LEU A 88 -5.75 2.08 -9.71
N ASP A 89 -6.19 3.24 -10.21
CA ASP A 89 -6.35 3.50 -11.63
C ASP A 89 -5.07 4.08 -12.28
N ALA A 90 -3.95 4.06 -11.56
CA ALA A 90 -2.65 4.50 -12.07
C ALA A 90 -2.13 3.57 -13.18
N GLU A 91 -1.60 4.14 -14.25
CA GLU A 91 -0.77 3.42 -15.22
C GLU A 91 0.70 3.45 -14.80
N LEU A 92 1.25 2.33 -14.35
CA LEU A 92 2.64 2.20 -13.95
C LEU A 92 3.56 2.11 -15.17
N VAL A 93 4.67 2.86 -15.14
CA VAL A 93 5.76 2.75 -16.11
C VAL A 93 6.57 1.49 -15.80
N MET A 94 6.64 0.58 -16.76
CA MET A 94 7.23 -0.75 -16.57
C MET A 94 8.69 -0.83 -17.03
N ASN A 95 9.12 0.05 -17.93
CA ASN A 95 10.47 0.07 -18.47
C ASN A 95 10.88 1.45 -18.98
N THR A 96 12.12 1.57 -19.41
CA THR A 96 12.70 2.81 -19.95
C THR A 96 12.21 3.16 -21.35
N GLU A 97 11.57 2.22 -22.04
CA GLU A 97 10.98 2.42 -23.37
C GLU A 97 9.56 3.01 -23.30
N GLY A 98 9.02 3.24 -22.09
CA GLY A 98 7.73 3.87 -21.88
C GLY A 98 6.53 2.91 -21.91
N LYS A 99 6.75 1.60 -21.83
CA LYS A 99 5.66 0.62 -21.67
C LYS A 99 4.95 0.88 -20.34
N THR A 100 3.62 0.91 -20.36
CA THR A 100 2.79 1.04 -19.17
C THR A 100 1.99 -0.23 -18.86
N LYS A 101 1.48 -0.33 -17.62
CA LYS A 101 0.50 -1.33 -17.18
C LYS A 101 -0.42 -0.72 -16.13
N LEU A 102 -1.71 -1.08 -16.15
CA LEU A 102 -2.63 -0.63 -15.10
C LEU A 102 -2.24 -1.25 -13.74
N MET A 103 -2.25 -0.44 -12.68
CA MET A 103 -1.88 -0.88 -11.33
C MET A 103 -2.75 -2.06 -10.86
N ARG A 104 -4.04 -2.07 -11.25
CA ARG A 104 -4.95 -3.19 -10.94
C ARG A 104 -4.49 -4.51 -11.56
N GLU A 105 -4.06 -4.46 -12.82
CA GLU A 105 -3.55 -5.63 -13.53
C GLU A 105 -2.26 -6.14 -12.87
N ASP A 106 -1.36 -5.23 -12.52
CA ASP A 106 -0.10 -5.60 -11.85
C ASP A 106 -0.35 -6.24 -10.48
N ILE A 107 -1.26 -5.68 -9.68
CA ILE A 107 -1.66 -6.25 -8.38
C ILE A 107 -2.25 -7.65 -8.56
N ASN A 108 -3.13 -7.86 -9.52
CA ASN A 108 -3.72 -9.18 -9.78
C ASN A 108 -2.65 -10.21 -10.18
N GLU A 109 -1.71 -9.85 -11.05
CA GLU A 109 -0.58 -10.72 -11.39
C GLU A 109 0.28 -11.06 -10.16
N TRP A 110 0.47 -10.11 -9.23
CA TRP A 110 1.14 -10.37 -7.97
C TRP A 110 0.35 -11.29 -7.05
N ILE A 111 -0.96 -11.10 -6.91
CA ILE A 111 -1.82 -11.98 -6.11
C ILE A 111 -1.71 -13.43 -6.63
N GLU A 112 -1.72 -13.62 -7.95
CA GLU A 112 -1.52 -14.94 -8.56
C GLU A 112 -0.17 -15.57 -8.22
N LYS A 113 0.91 -14.78 -8.24
CA LYS A 113 2.26 -15.25 -7.82
C LYS A 113 2.31 -15.60 -6.33
N LEU A 114 1.51 -14.92 -5.50
CA LEU A 114 1.50 -15.10 -4.04
C LEU A 114 0.61 -16.26 -3.58
N ASN A 115 -0.22 -16.84 -4.46
CA ASN A 115 -1.12 -17.95 -4.16
C ASN A 115 -0.53 -19.10 -3.31
N PRO A 116 0.71 -19.58 -3.54
CA PRO A 116 1.31 -20.60 -2.69
C PRO A 116 1.45 -20.18 -1.22
N TYR A 117 1.80 -18.92 -0.97
CA TYR A 117 1.95 -18.35 0.38
C TYR A 117 0.60 -18.08 1.03
N ILE A 118 -0.37 -17.59 0.25
CA ILE A 118 -1.75 -17.36 0.71
C ILE A 118 -2.32 -18.66 1.26
N LYS A 119 -2.20 -19.77 0.51
CA LYS A 119 -2.67 -21.10 0.94
C LYS A 119 -1.91 -21.62 2.16
N LYS A 120 -0.58 -21.47 2.17
CA LYS A 120 0.28 -21.95 3.26
C LYS A 120 -0.01 -21.26 4.60
N LEU A 121 -0.33 -19.95 4.57
CA LEU A 121 -0.57 -19.13 5.75
C LEU A 121 -2.05 -19.02 6.14
N ASP A 122 -2.95 -19.61 5.35
CA ASP A 122 -4.41 -19.50 5.50
C ASP A 122 -4.93 -18.04 5.45
N TYR A 123 -4.44 -17.26 4.47
CA TYR A 123 -4.72 -15.83 4.32
C TYR A 123 -5.84 -15.48 3.33
N GLN A 124 -6.62 -16.46 2.88
CA GLN A 124 -7.65 -16.33 1.85
C GLN A 124 -8.65 -15.21 2.17
N ASN A 125 -9.06 -15.07 3.44
CA ASN A 125 -9.99 -14.03 3.89
C ASN A 125 -9.42 -12.61 3.81
N TYR A 126 -8.11 -12.46 3.98
CA TYR A 126 -7.44 -11.16 3.83
C TYR A 126 -7.34 -10.76 2.36
N PHE A 127 -7.07 -11.73 1.49
CA PHE A 127 -7.00 -11.49 0.05
C PHE A 127 -8.37 -11.30 -0.60
N SER A 128 -9.44 -11.92 -0.08
CA SER A 128 -10.80 -11.57 -0.49
C SER A 128 -11.14 -10.13 -0.12
N THR A 129 -10.66 -9.63 1.03
CA THR A 129 -10.81 -8.22 1.41
C THR A 129 -10.06 -7.30 0.45
N LEU A 130 -8.82 -7.65 0.04
CA LEU A 130 -8.10 -6.90 -1.01
C LEU A 130 -8.89 -6.87 -2.31
N GLN A 131 -9.46 -8.01 -2.72
CA GLN A 131 -10.27 -8.08 -3.95
C GLN A 131 -11.50 -7.15 -3.86
N VAL A 132 -12.18 -7.09 -2.71
CA VAL A 132 -13.29 -6.15 -2.52
C VAL A 132 -12.82 -4.69 -2.63
N ILE A 133 -11.67 -4.33 -2.07
CA ILE A 133 -11.08 -2.98 -2.23
C ILE A 133 -10.79 -2.70 -3.70
N MET A 134 -10.24 -3.67 -4.41
CA MET A 134 -9.99 -3.57 -5.85
C MET A 134 -11.29 -3.35 -6.62
N ASP A 135 -12.35 -4.11 -6.35
CA ASP A 135 -13.58 -4.04 -7.15
C ASP A 135 -14.47 -2.84 -6.78
N SER A 136 -14.50 -2.46 -5.50
CA SER A 136 -15.46 -1.49 -4.96
C SER A 136 -14.87 -0.11 -4.68
N GLY A 137 -13.53 -0.01 -4.61
CA GLY A 137 -12.78 1.22 -4.40
C GLY A 137 -12.08 1.33 -3.04
N THR A 138 -11.09 2.21 -2.98
CA THR A 138 -10.29 2.53 -1.79
C THR A 138 -11.05 3.42 -0.80
N SER A 139 -10.57 3.51 0.45
CA SER A 139 -11.08 4.49 1.42
C SER A 139 -11.00 5.93 0.88
N SER A 140 -9.94 6.28 0.14
CA SER A 140 -9.83 7.61 -0.47
C SER A 140 -10.96 7.92 -1.46
N GLU A 141 -11.40 6.92 -2.23
CA GLU A 141 -12.52 7.07 -3.17
C GLU A 141 -13.85 7.20 -2.43
N ARG A 142 -14.06 6.43 -1.35
CA ARG A 142 -15.26 6.56 -0.50
C ARG A 142 -15.34 7.93 0.16
N GLN A 143 -14.23 8.43 0.71
CA GLN A 143 -14.14 9.77 1.30
C GLN A 143 -14.42 10.87 0.27
N ARG A 144 -13.93 10.73 -0.97
CA ARG A 144 -14.24 11.66 -2.06
C ARG A 144 -15.73 11.64 -2.44
N LYS A 145 -16.39 10.48 -2.42
CA LYS A 145 -17.85 10.38 -2.66
C LYS A 145 -18.64 11.09 -1.56
N VAL A 146 -18.25 10.90 -0.29
CA VAL A 146 -18.86 11.60 0.86
C VAL A 146 -18.70 13.11 0.70
N PHE A 147 -17.49 13.58 0.39
CA PHE A 147 -17.26 15.01 0.18
C PHE A 147 -18.07 15.55 -1.00
N ALA A 148 -18.15 14.84 -2.12
CA ALA A 148 -18.93 15.26 -3.27
C ALA A 148 -20.44 15.34 -2.98
N HIS A 149 -20.94 14.55 -2.03
CA HIS A 149 -22.35 14.57 -1.64
C HIS A 149 -22.68 15.68 -0.64
N TYR A 150 -21.83 15.89 0.38
CA TYR A 150 -22.12 16.79 1.50
C TYR A 150 -21.37 18.13 1.45
N ASP A 151 -20.34 18.27 0.61
CA ASP A 151 -19.41 19.40 0.56
C ASP A 151 -18.84 19.80 1.95
N CYS A 152 -18.57 18.79 2.78
CA CYS A 152 -18.22 19.00 4.18
C CYS A 152 -17.18 17.98 4.67
N LEU A 153 -16.02 18.49 5.13
CA LEU A 153 -14.95 17.65 5.70
C LEU A 153 -15.36 16.94 6.99
N LYS A 154 -16.29 17.50 7.78
CA LYS A 154 -16.77 16.85 9.01
C LYS A 154 -17.55 15.58 8.71
N GLU A 155 -18.26 15.53 7.57
CA GLU A 155 -18.98 14.32 7.16
C GLU A 155 -18.01 13.21 6.74
N ILE A 156 -16.85 13.54 6.17
CA ILE A 156 -15.77 12.56 5.93
C ILE A 156 -15.28 11.95 7.26
N VAL A 157 -15.06 12.79 8.28
CA VAL A 157 -14.61 12.31 9.60
C VAL A 157 -15.65 11.40 10.24
N LYS A 158 -16.93 11.80 10.23
CA LYS A 158 -18.03 10.95 10.73
C LYS A 158 -18.11 9.63 9.98
N HIS A 159 -17.97 9.67 8.64
CA HIS A 159 -17.95 8.47 7.82
C HIS A 159 -16.83 7.52 8.22
N ASN A 160 -15.59 7.99 8.33
CA ASN A 160 -14.45 7.15 8.75
C ASN A 160 -14.63 6.60 10.17
N ILE A 161 -15.19 7.39 11.10
CA ILE A 161 -15.53 6.91 12.46
C ILE A 161 -16.56 5.77 12.36
N ASN A 162 -17.58 5.92 11.54
CA ASN A 162 -18.61 4.88 11.37
C ASN A 162 -18.02 3.60 10.75
N GLU A 163 -17.21 3.72 9.69
CA GLU A 163 -16.50 2.57 9.09
C GLU A 163 -15.67 1.84 10.15
N PHE A 164 -14.94 2.58 10.99
CA PHE A 164 -14.14 2.00 12.06
C PHE A 164 -15.00 1.33 13.13
N LEU A 165 -16.06 1.97 13.62
CA LEU A 165 -16.92 1.37 14.65
C LEU A 165 -17.63 0.09 14.16
N LEU A 166 -18.05 0.08 12.89
CA LEU A 166 -18.69 -1.07 12.26
C LEU A 166 -17.69 -2.11 11.73
N GLN A 167 -16.40 -1.77 11.70
CA GLN A 167 -15.33 -2.57 11.11
C GLN A 167 -15.63 -3.03 9.67
N THR A 168 -16.42 -2.24 8.94
CA THR A 168 -16.92 -2.58 7.60
C THR A 168 -16.87 -1.36 6.70
N PRO A 169 -16.18 -1.45 5.54
CA PRO A 169 -16.19 -0.38 4.54
C PRO A 169 -17.60 -0.04 4.05
N GLN A 170 -17.92 1.25 3.99
CA GLN A 170 -19.23 1.78 3.60
C GLN A 170 -19.15 2.39 2.19
N TYR A 171 -19.42 1.57 1.18
CA TYR A 171 -19.29 1.98 -0.24
C TYR A 171 -20.43 2.87 -0.73
N GLN A 172 -21.57 2.88 -0.02
CA GLN A 172 -22.72 3.70 -0.34
C GLN A 172 -22.77 4.90 0.61
N CYS A 173 -23.07 6.08 0.09
CA CYS A 173 -23.50 7.21 0.91
C CYS A 173 -24.96 6.99 1.31
N GLU A 174 -25.21 6.10 2.25
CA GLU A 174 -26.49 6.10 2.92
C GLU A 174 -26.57 7.35 3.81
N SER A 175 -27.69 8.07 3.71
CA SER A 175 -28.00 9.16 4.62
C SER A 175 -28.02 8.59 6.03
N VAL A 176 -26.99 8.88 6.83
CA VAL A 176 -27.08 8.71 8.27
C VAL A 176 -28.11 9.73 8.73
N LEU A 177 -29.38 9.31 8.76
CA LEU A 177 -30.50 10.10 9.25
C LEU A 177 -30.17 10.56 10.68
N THR A 178 -30.09 11.88 10.81
CA THR A 178 -30.33 12.75 11.99
C THR A 178 -30.22 12.14 13.37
#